data_AF-A0A943WZP0-F1
#
_entry.id   AF-A0A943WZP0-F1
#
_cell.length_a   1.000
_cell.length_b   1.000
_cell.length_c   1.000
_cell.angle_alpha   90.00
_cell.angle_beta   90.00
_cell.angle_gamma   90.00
#
_symmetry.space_group_name_H-M   'P 1'
#
loop_
_entity.id
_entity.type
_entity.pdbx_description
1 polymer ?
#
loop_
_entity_poly.entity_id
_entity_poly.type
_entity_poly.pdbx_seq_one_letter_code
_entity_poly.pdbx_strand_id
1 'polypeptide(L)'
;MIFVIGGKKQGKTEFVNKNFQGKKVINKFHEIMRFEIKKGKDVDTIVNEAIDNADVIICDEIGCGIVPMDPFERIWREETGRAMCILAAKADFVYRLYSGIAVRIK
;
A
#
# COMPACT_ATOMS: atom_id res chain seq x y z
N MET A 1 -12.78 -4.60 -1.46
CA MET A 1 -11.41 -4.25 -1.90
C MET A 1 -10.39 -5.12 -1.18
N ILE A 2 -9.35 -5.57 -1.89
CA ILE A 2 -8.28 -6.44 -1.39
C ILE A 2 -7.02 -5.61 -1.19
N PHE A 3 -6.37 -5.76 -0.06
CA PHE A 3 -5.15 -5.03 0.25
C PHE A 3 -3.96 -5.98 0.41
N VAL A 4 -2.88 -5.71 -0.34
CA VAL A 4 -1.69 -6.55 -0.38
C VAL A 4 -0.47 -5.74 0.03
N ILE A 5 0.17 -6.17 1.12
CA ILE A 5 1.31 -5.50 1.75
C ILE A 5 2.52 -6.43 1.85
N GLY A 6 3.68 -5.85 2.16
CA GLY A 6 4.95 -6.55 2.31
C GLY A 6 6.11 -5.66 1.92
N GLY A 7 7.34 -6.09 2.18
CA GLY A 7 8.53 -5.34 1.79
C GLY A 7 8.75 -5.28 0.27
N LYS A 8 9.71 -4.45 -0.14
CA LYS A 8 10.12 -4.30 -1.54
C LYS A 8 10.57 -5.65 -2.12
N LYS A 9 10.10 -5.96 -3.33
CA LYS A 9 10.42 -7.19 -4.08
C LYS A 9 10.03 -8.51 -3.38
N GLN A 10 9.00 -8.54 -2.53
CA GLN A 10 8.53 -9.77 -1.86
C GLN A 10 7.46 -10.58 -2.64
N GLY A 11 7.33 -10.39 -3.95
CA GLY A 11 6.42 -11.21 -4.80
C GLY A 11 4.96 -10.73 -4.88
N LYS A 12 4.63 -9.52 -4.38
CA LYS A 12 3.23 -9.03 -4.29
C LYS A 12 2.51 -8.98 -5.62
N THR A 13 3.16 -8.43 -6.65
CA THR A 13 2.58 -8.32 -8.00
C THR A 13 2.27 -9.70 -8.59
N GLU A 14 3.19 -10.66 -8.44
CA GLU A 14 3.00 -12.02 -8.96
C GLU A 14 1.87 -12.73 -8.23
N PHE A 15 1.81 -12.61 -6.91
CA PHE A 15 0.71 -13.12 -6.11
C PHE A 15 -0.65 -12.57 -6.57
N VAL A 16 -0.75 -11.25 -6.79
CA VAL A 16 -2.00 -10.64 -7.25
C VAL A 16 -2.37 -11.10 -8.66
N ASN A 17 -1.41 -11.12 -9.59
CA ASN A 17 -1.66 -11.56 -10.97
C ASN A 17 -2.13 -13.02 -11.03
N LYS A 18 -1.61 -13.89 -10.16
CA LYS A 18 -2.00 -15.30 -10.13
C LYS A 18 -3.39 -15.51 -9.53
N ASN A 19 -3.74 -14.80 -8.46
CA ASN A 19 -4.94 -15.08 -7.65
C ASN A 19 -6.13 -14.16 -7.94
N PHE A 20 -5.91 -12.97 -8.49
CA PHE A 20 -6.94 -11.94 -8.68
C PHE A 20 -6.98 -11.42 -10.12
N GLN A 21 -7.09 -12.35 -11.06
CA GLN A 21 -7.16 -12.02 -12.49
C GLN A 21 -8.40 -11.19 -12.83
N GLY A 22 -8.26 -10.26 -13.79
CA GLY A 22 -9.35 -9.40 -14.25
C GLY A 22 -9.78 -8.29 -13.28
N LYS A 23 -9.12 -8.16 -12.12
CA LYS A 23 -9.38 -7.09 -11.14
C LYS A 23 -8.63 -5.82 -11.50
N LYS A 24 -9.19 -4.66 -11.16
CA LYS A 24 -8.53 -3.36 -11.33
C LYS A 24 -7.51 -3.17 -10.20
N VAL A 25 -6.22 -3.10 -10.56
CA VAL A 25 -5.10 -3.10 -9.59
C VAL A 25 -4.42 -1.73 -9.55
N ILE A 26 -4.28 -1.18 -8.35
CA ILE A 26 -3.31 -0.12 -8.06
C ILE A 26 -2.06 -0.77 -7.48
N ASN A 27 -0.92 -0.59 -8.15
CA ASN A 27 0.37 -1.09 -7.68
C ASN A 27 1.28 0.06 -7.25
N LYS A 28 2.20 -0.24 -6.31
CA LYS A 28 3.13 0.73 -5.72
C LYS A 28 2.43 1.93 -5.08
N PHE A 29 1.38 1.68 -4.30
CA PHE A 29 0.61 2.73 -3.65
C PHE A 29 1.45 3.68 -2.80
N HIS A 30 2.52 3.20 -2.16
CA HIS A 30 3.49 4.03 -1.44
C HIS A 30 4.14 5.12 -2.32
N GLU A 31 4.40 4.87 -3.61
CA GLU A 31 4.93 5.88 -4.53
C GLU A 31 3.86 6.91 -4.92
N ILE A 32 2.61 6.48 -5.06
CA ILE A 32 1.46 7.38 -5.29
C ILE A 32 1.32 8.31 -4.08
N MET A 33 1.34 7.75 -2.86
CA MET A 33 1.36 8.53 -1.62
C MET A 33 2.50 9.55 -1.63
N ARG A 34 3.72 9.13 -1.99
CA ARG A 34 4.89 10.02 -2.06
C ARG A 34 4.64 11.21 -3.00
N PHE A 35 4.14 10.92 -4.19
CA PHE A 35 3.90 11.92 -5.22
C PHE A 35 2.78 12.90 -4.82
N GLU A 36 1.67 12.39 -4.29
CA GLU A 36 0.50 13.21 -3.95
C GLU A 36 0.72 14.01 -2.65
N ILE A 37 1.38 13.46 -1.63
CA ILE A 37 1.80 14.21 -0.43
C ILE A 37 2.75 15.35 -0.83
N LYS A 38 3.67 15.12 -1.77
CA LYS A 38 4.57 16.18 -2.27
C LYS A 38 3.83 17.34 -2.92
N LYS A 39 2.64 17.10 -3.46
CA LYS A 39 1.75 18.15 -4.01
C LYS A 39 0.87 18.80 -2.93
N GLY A 40 0.98 18.39 -1.67
CA GLY A 40 0.15 18.88 -0.57
C GLY A 40 -1.24 18.25 -0.51
N LYS A 41 -1.46 17.11 -1.19
CA LYS A 41 -2.74 16.41 -1.12
C LYS A 41 -2.87 15.65 0.20
N ASP A 42 -4.05 15.72 0.79
CA ASP A 42 -4.38 15.05 2.04
C ASP A 42 -4.49 13.52 1.89
N VAL A 43 -4.10 12.79 2.94
CA VAL A 43 -4.05 11.33 2.98
C VAL A 43 -5.42 10.69 2.77
N ASP A 44 -6.46 11.18 3.44
CA ASP A 44 -7.80 10.61 3.32
C ASP A 44 -8.31 10.74 1.90
N THR A 45 -8.02 11.86 1.25
CA THR A 45 -8.37 12.08 -0.16
C THR A 45 -7.69 11.05 -1.07
N ILE A 46 -6.38 10.84 -0.93
CA ILE A 46 -5.62 9.87 -1.74
C ILE A 46 -6.15 8.45 -1.52
N VAL A 47 -6.43 8.08 -0.26
CA VAL A 47 -6.94 6.76 0.11
C VAL A 47 -8.33 6.52 -0.47
N ASN A 48 -9.25 7.47 -0.32
CA ASN A 48 -10.62 7.32 -0.85
C ASN A 48 -10.61 7.19 -2.37
N GLU A 49 -9.83 8.01 -3.08
CA GLU A 49 -9.66 7.87 -4.53
C GLU A 49 -9.13 6.50 -4.93
N ALA A 50 -8.16 5.95 -4.18
CA ALA A 50 -7.61 4.63 -4.46
C ALA A 50 -8.65 3.52 -4.25
N ILE A 51 -9.48 3.63 -3.22
CA ILE A 51 -10.55 2.67 -2.91
C ILE A 51 -11.62 2.69 -4.01
N ASP A 52 -12.04 3.88 -4.45
CA ASP A 52 -13.08 4.02 -5.47
C ASP A 52 -12.60 3.54 -6.85
N ASN A 53 -11.29 3.52 -7.07
CA ASN A 53 -10.69 3.20 -8.37
C ASN A 53 -10.04 1.82 -8.47
N ALA A 54 -10.00 1.01 -7.40
CA ALA A 54 -9.32 -0.28 -7.43
C ALA A 54 -10.03 -1.38 -6.65
N ASP A 55 -10.04 -2.57 -7.24
CA ASP A 55 -10.41 -3.80 -6.55
C ASP A 55 -9.27 -4.28 -5.64
N VAL A 56 -8.01 -4.09 -6.07
CA VAL A 56 -6.80 -4.53 -5.37
C VAL A 56 -5.80 -3.39 -5.25
N ILE A 57 -5.31 -3.15 -4.04
CA ILE A 57 -4.27 -2.16 -3.77
C ILE A 57 -3.02 -2.87 -3.25
N ILE A 58 -1.87 -2.61 -3.88
CA ILE A 58 -0.57 -3.16 -3.50
C ILE A 58 0.30 -2.04 -2.94
N CYS A 59 0.76 -2.20 -1.70
CA CYS A 59 1.63 -1.24 -1.02
C CYS A 59 2.92 -1.90 -0.49
N ASP A 60 4.01 -1.13 -0.43
CA ASP A 60 5.24 -1.57 0.23
C ASP A 60 5.21 -1.10 1.68
N GLU A 61 5.63 -1.96 2.60
CA GLU A 61 5.87 -1.58 3.98
C GLU A 61 7.20 -0.79 4.06
N ILE A 62 7.11 0.52 4.27
CA ILE A 62 8.28 1.42 4.37
C ILE A 62 8.60 1.85 5.81
N GLY A 63 7.78 1.44 6.78
CA GLY A 63 7.93 1.79 8.20
C GLY A 63 8.91 0.91 9.00
N CYS A 64 9.35 -0.22 8.45
CA CYS A 64 10.15 -1.20 9.19
C CYS A 64 11.68 -0.95 9.18
N GLY A 65 12.11 0.20 8.66
CA GLY A 65 13.53 0.58 8.56
C GLY A 65 13.94 1.69 9.52
N ILE A 66 15.13 2.24 9.30
CA ILE A 66 15.67 3.39 10.04
C ILE A 66 14.83 4.65 9.72
N VAL A 67 14.74 5.58 10.67
CA VAL A 67 14.12 6.89 10.47
C VAL A 67 14.94 7.73 9.47
N PRO A 68 14.34 8.21 8.37
CA PRO A 68 15.05 9.05 7.41
C PRO A 68 15.57 10.37 8.01
N MET A 69 16.72 10.84 7.51
CA MET A 69 17.25 12.17 7.86
C MET A 69 16.46 13.30 7.21
N ASP A 70 15.99 13.06 5.98
CA ASP A 70 15.17 14.02 5.23
C ASP A 70 13.77 14.18 5.87
N PRO A 71 13.33 15.41 6.18
CA PRO A 71 12.02 15.64 6.80
C PRO A 71 10.84 15.17 5.94
N PHE A 72 10.92 15.31 4.62
CA PHE A 72 9.83 14.91 3.72
C PHE A 72 9.72 13.39 3.67
N GLU A 73 10.83 12.66 3.61
CA GLU A 73 10.84 11.19 3.67
C GLU A 73 10.24 10.67 5.00
N ARG A 74 10.48 11.37 6.12
CA ARG A 74 9.80 11.04 7.40
C ARG A 74 8.29 11.23 7.32
N ILE A 75 7.83 12.37 6.81
CA ILE A 75 6.39 12.66 6.65
C ILE A 75 5.76 11.61 5.75
N TRP A 76 6.35 11.34 4.59
CA TRP A 76 5.86 10.33 3.66
C TRP A 76 5.78 8.93 4.31
N ARG A 77 6.78 8.54 5.12
CA ARG A 77 6.76 7.29 5.88
C ARG A 77 5.56 7.20 6.82
N GLU A 78 5.34 8.23 7.62
CA GLU A 78 4.25 8.26 8.62
C GLU A 78 2.86 8.31 7.96
N GLU A 79 2.68 9.19 6.97
CA GLU A 79 1.41 9.33 6.27
C GLU A 79 1.06 8.08 5.44
N THR A 80 2.05 7.44 4.81
CA THR A 80 1.83 6.14 4.16
C THR A 80 1.42 5.08 5.19
N GLY A 81 2.03 5.05 6.37
CA GLY A 81 1.63 4.15 7.45
C GLY A 81 0.17 4.34 7.87
N ARG A 82 -0.27 5.60 8.04
CA ARG A 82 -1.67 5.93 8.33
C ARG A 82 -2.61 5.49 7.22
N ALA A 83 -2.24 5.77 5.96
CA ALA A 83 -2.99 5.34 4.80
C ALA A 83 -3.18 3.82 4.76
N MET A 84 -2.12 3.06 5.06
CA MET A 84 -2.18 1.60 5.14
C MET A 84 -3.11 1.10 6.24
N CYS A 85 -3.15 1.75 7.41
CA CYS A 85 -4.11 1.42 8.47
C CYS A 85 -5.56 1.61 8.00
N ILE A 86 -5.86 2.73 7.33
CA ILE A 86 -7.20 3.00 6.78
C ILE A 86 -7.58 1.97 5.72
N LEU A 87 -6.65 1.67 4.79
CA LEU A 87 -6.86 0.65 3.77
C LEU A 87 -7.10 -0.73 4.37
N ALA A 88 -6.31 -1.15 5.36
CA ALA A 88 -6.51 -2.43 6.04
C ALA A 88 -7.83 -2.49 6.80
N ALA A 89 -8.27 -1.39 7.42
CA ALA A 89 -9.57 -1.31 8.09
C ALA A 89 -10.74 -1.46 7.11
N LYS A 90 -10.65 -0.83 5.92
CA LYS A 90 -11.69 -0.88 4.88
C LYS A 90 -11.63 -2.11 3.96
N ALA A 91 -10.51 -2.82 3.90
CA ALA A 91 -10.34 -3.99 3.05
C ALA A 91 -11.13 -5.20 3.56
N ASP A 92 -11.70 -5.98 2.65
CA ASP A 92 -12.34 -7.27 2.97
C ASP A 92 -11.29 -8.34 3.28
N PHE A 93 -10.16 -8.25 2.58
CA PHE A 93 -9.04 -9.20 2.66
C PHE A 93 -7.73 -8.43 2.75
N VAL A 94 -6.86 -8.81 3.70
CA VAL A 94 -5.51 -8.26 3.80
C VAL A 94 -4.49 -9.38 3.72
N TYR A 95 -3.59 -9.30 2.75
CA TYR A 95 -2.49 -10.23 2.58
C TYR A 95 -1.17 -9.53 2.87
N ARG A 96 -0.34 -10.14 3.71
CA ARG A 96 1.06 -9.77 3.86
C ARG A 96 1.92 -10.82 3.19
N LEU A 97 2.80 -10.38 2.31
CA LEU A 97 3.81 -11.26 1.73
C LEU A 97 5.12 -11.12 2.48
N TYR A 98 5.86 -12.23 2.55
CA TYR A 98 7.25 -12.27 2.98
C TYR A 98 7.99 -13.35 2.19
N SER A 99 9.09 -13.00 1.52
CA SER A 99 9.86 -13.93 0.68
C SER A 99 9.00 -14.72 -0.33
N GLY A 100 7.98 -14.07 -0.93
CA GLY A 100 7.05 -14.71 -1.88
C GLY A 100 5.92 -15.51 -1.23
N ILE A 101 5.93 -15.69 0.10
CA ILE A 101 4.92 -16.44 0.84
C ILE A 101 3.83 -15.45 1.27
N ALA A 102 2.59 -15.68 0.82
CA ALA A 102 1.44 -14.88 1.22
C ALA A 102 0.78 -15.43 2.48
N VAL A 103 0.59 -14.57 3.46
CA VAL A 103 -0.19 -14.83 4.68
C VAL A 103 -1.38 -13.90 4.69
N ARG A 104 -2.59 -14.46 4.81
CA ARG A 104 -3.79 -13.68 5.03
C ARG A 104 -3.88 -13.28 6.49
N ILE A 105 -3.96 -11.98 6.76
CA ILE A 105 -4.04 -11.40 8.10
C ILE A 105 -5.39 -10.74 8.41
N LYS A 106 -6.28 -10.64 7.42
CA LYS A 106 -7.71 -10.30 7.53
C LYS A 106 -8.46 -10.94 6.36
#